data_AF-A0A9W3X4I5-F1
#
_entry.id   AF-A0A9W3X4I5-F1
#
_cell.length_a   1.000
_cell.length_b   1.000
_cell.length_c   1.000
_cell.angle_alpha   90.00
_cell.angle_beta   90.00
_cell.angle_gamma   90.00
#
_symmetry.space_group_name_H-M   'P 1'
#
loop_
_entity.id
_entity.type
_entity.pdbx_description
1 polymer ?
#
loop_
_entity_poly.entity_id
_entity_poly.type
_entity_poly.pdbx_seq_one_letter_code
_entity_poly.pdbx_strand_id
1 'polypeptide(L)'
;MTKGTNDRLTGLLKELHLKEISEIYESEAEKAAKTKLSFIGYLSNLIEAEILSKTDRSINRKISLAKFPKIATLEEFDFGFQPSINEPYVRELANLGFLEKKENIILSGPPGVGKTHLAIALGIKACVTKYRVLFYSAQDLMDILYHSLLDNTLTEKIESLARIHLLIIDELGYMPVNKEKANLFFQLISRKYETGSVILTTNMPFDQWDQVFGDHIISSAILDRLAHHCHIFNINGNSYRMKERLEQVERP
;
A
#
# COMPACT_ATOMS: atom_id res chain seq x y z
N MET A 1 6.06 -21.73 45.62
CA MET A 1 5.13 -20.58 45.72
C MET A 1 4.92 -19.89 44.35
N THR A 2 5.03 -20.60 43.23
CA THR A 2 5.31 -19.98 41.91
C THR A 2 4.14 -20.03 40.91
N LYS A 3 3.20 -21.00 41.02
CA LYS A 3 2.09 -21.12 40.06
C LYS A 3 1.08 -19.96 40.14
N GLY A 4 0.58 -19.63 41.33
CA GLY A 4 -0.46 -18.61 41.50
C GLY A 4 -0.01 -17.17 41.16
N THR A 5 1.28 -16.86 41.33
CA THR A 5 1.84 -15.55 40.98
C THR A 5 2.00 -15.41 39.47
N ASN A 6 2.43 -16.48 38.78
CA ASN A 6 2.55 -16.51 37.32
C ASN A 6 1.18 -16.46 36.64
N ASP A 7 0.16 -17.13 37.21
CA ASP A 7 -1.22 -17.05 36.72
C ASP A 7 -1.80 -15.64 36.85
N ARG A 8 -1.53 -14.95 37.97
CA ARG A 8 -1.93 -13.55 38.17
C ARG A 8 -1.24 -12.61 37.20
N LEU A 9 0.08 -12.72 37.03
CA LEU A 9 0.83 -11.89 36.08
C LEU A 9 0.35 -12.10 34.65
N THR A 10 0.11 -13.34 34.25
CA THR A 10 -0.44 -13.67 32.93
C THR A 10 -1.81 -13.03 32.70
N GLY A 11 -2.68 -12.99 33.72
CA GLY A 11 -3.97 -12.28 33.67
C GLY A 11 -3.81 -10.77 33.42
N LEU A 12 -2.92 -10.12 34.18
CA LEU A 12 -2.63 -8.68 34.03
C LEU A 12 -2.02 -8.34 32.66
N LEU A 13 -1.10 -9.18 32.16
CA LEU A 13 -0.50 -9.00 30.85
C LEU A 13 -1.52 -9.13 29.72
N LYS A 14 -2.50 -10.04 29.85
CA LYS A 14 -3.61 -10.16 28.89
C LYS A 14 -4.51 -8.93 28.91
N GLU A 15 -4.85 -8.41 30.09
CA GLU A 15 -5.67 -7.20 30.25
C GLU A 15 -5.01 -5.96 29.62
N LEU A 16 -3.68 -5.84 29.74
CA LEU A 16 -2.89 -4.77 29.11
C LEU A 16 -2.55 -5.01 27.62
N HIS A 17 -3.02 -6.12 27.04
CA HIS A 17 -2.69 -6.55 25.68
C HIS A 17 -1.16 -6.61 25.43
N LEU A 18 -0.40 -7.14 26.39
CA LEU A 18 1.06 -7.36 26.35
C LEU A 18 1.36 -8.81 25.98
N LYS A 19 1.06 -9.15 24.72
CA LYS A 19 1.09 -10.54 24.24
C LYS A 19 2.53 -11.09 24.20
N GLU A 20 3.50 -10.32 23.73
CA GLU A 20 4.88 -10.79 23.62
C GLU A 20 5.44 -11.09 25.02
N ILE A 21 5.26 -10.16 25.96
CA ILE A 21 5.73 -10.34 27.33
C ILE A 21 5.10 -11.58 27.95
N SER A 22 3.81 -11.81 27.72
CA SER A 22 3.12 -13.00 28.26
C SER A 22 3.72 -14.33 27.76
N GLU A 23 4.38 -14.32 26.61
CA GLU A 23 5.01 -15.49 26.01
C GLU A 23 6.49 -15.64 26.44
N ILE A 24 7.22 -14.53 26.65
CA ILE A 24 8.67 -14.58 26.84
C ILE A 24 9.16 -14.32 28.27
N TYR A 25 8.34 -13.77 29.18
CA TYR A 25 8.81 -13.25 30.48
C TYR A 25 9.55 -14.30 31.34
N GLU A 26 9.08 -15.54 31.37
CA GLU A 26 9.74 -16.61 32.15
C GLU A 26 11.13 -16.92 31.57
N SER A 27 11.23 -17.07 30.25
CA SER A 27 12.49 -17.37 29.57
C SER A 27 13.50 -16.24 29.71
N GLU A 28 13.04 -14.98 29.69
CA GLU A 28 13.89 -13.81 29.83
C GLU A 28 14.33 -13.62 31.29
N ALA A 29 13.50 -13.99 32.27
CA ALA A 29 13.86 -13.99 33.68
C ALA A 29 14.97 -15.00 33.98
N GLU A 30 14.90 -16.20 33.39
CA GLU A 30 15.97 -17.20 33.50
C GLU A 30 17.29 -16.72 32.88
N LYS A 31 17.22 -16.09 31.71
CA LYS A 31 18.40 -15.48 31.07
C LYS A 31 18.99 -14.38 31.94
N ALA A 32 18.16 -13.47 32.44
CA ALA A 32 18.59 -12.38 33.32
C ALA A 32 19.28 -12.89 34.59
N ALA A 33 18.76 -13.97 35.19
CA ALA A 33 19.40 -14.62 36.34
C ALA A 33 20.79 -15.20 35.99
N LYS A 34 20.93 -15.82 34.80
CA LYS A 34 22.21 -16.38 34.33
C LYS A 34 23.23 -15.30 33.97
N THR A 35 22.79 -14.21 33.33
CA THR A 35 23.65 -13.11 32.87
C THR A 35 23.89 -12.04 33.94
N LYS A 36 23.31 -12.19 35.13
CA LYS A 36 23.31 -11.18 36.22
C LYS A 36 22.82 -9.81 35.75
N LEU A 37 21.79 -9.81 34.89
CA LEU A 37 21.16 -8.59 34.41
C LEU A 37 20.43 -7.90 35.58
N SER A 38 20.47 -6.57 35.64
CA SER A 38 19.72 -5.82 36.65
C SER A 38 18.21 -5.99 36.44
N PHE A 39 17.40 -5.81 37.49
CA PHE A 39 15.93 -5.83 37.37
C PHE A 39 15.42 -4.80 36.36
N ILE A 40 16.06 -3.63 36.29
CA ILE A 40 15.76 -2.59 35.31
C ILE A 40 16.08 -3.09 33.91
N GLY A 41 17.25 -3.72 33.70
CA GLY A 41 17.62 -4.27 32.39
C GLY A 41 16.68 -5.38 31.91
N TYR A 42 16.26 -6.27 32.81
CA TYR A 42 15.25 -7.28 32.51
C TYR A 42 13.92 -6.66 32.07
N LEU A 43 13.42 -5.66 32.81
CA LEU A 43 12.19 -4.97 32.44
C LEU A 43 12.34 -4.23 31.10
N SER A 44 13.48 -3.58 30.85
CA SER A 44 13.77 -2.92 29.57
C SER A 44 13.69 -3.89 28.40
N ASN A 45 14.36 -5.06 28.49
CA ASN A 45 14.32 -6.07 27.43
C ASN A 45 12.89 -6.53 27.11
N LEU A 46 12.06 -6.75 28.14
CA LEU A 46 10.66 -7.16 27.95
C LEU A 46 9.83 -6.09 27.25
N ILE A 47 9.99 -4.83 27.66
CA ILE A 47 9.26 -3.71 27.07
C ILE A 47 9.71 -3.49 25.62
N GLU A 48 11.01 -3.56 25.34
CA GLU A 48 11.55 -3.46 23.98
C GLU A 48 11.00 -4.56 23.07
N ALA A 49 11.00 -5.82 23.53
CA ALA A 49 10.43 -6.94 22.77
C ALA A 49 8.93 -6.73 22.49
N GLU A 50 8.15 -6.25 23.46
CA GLU A 50 6.72 -5.95 23.22
C GLU A 50 6.51 -4.82 22.23
N ILE A 51 7.32 -3.76 22.30
CA ILE A 51 7.24 -2.63 21.36
C ILE A 51 7.53 -3.11 19.93
N LEU A 52 8.56 -3.95 19.75
CA LEU A 52 8.89 -4.55 18.45
C LEU A 52 7.74 -5.42 17.95
N SER A 53 7.27 -6.37 18.77
CA SER A 53 6.16 -7.28 18.41
C SER A 53 4.86 -6.52 18.10
N LYS A 54 4.51 -5.48 18.87
CA LYS A 54 3.37 -4.59 18.56
C LYS A 54 3.55 -3.83 17.26
N THR A 55 4.76 -3.36 16.98
CA THR A 55 5.08 -2.65 15.73
C THR A 55 4.91 -3.58 14.54
N ASP A 56 5.48 -4.78 14.59
CA ASP A 56 5.37 -5.78 13.51
C ASP A 56 3.93 -6.22 13.27
N ARG A 57 3.18 -6.52 14.33
CA ARG A 57 1.75 -6.84 14.21
C ARG A 57 0.96 -5.71 13.57
N SER A 58 1.27 -4.46 13.94
CA SER A 58 0.61 -3.26 13.39
C SER A 58 0.94 -3.05 11.91
N ILE A 59 2.17 -3.33 11.48
CA ILE A 59 2.59 -3.25 10.08
C ILE A 59 1.92 -4.37 9.27
N ASN A 60 2.03 -5.62 9.73
CA ASN A 60 1.45 -6.79 9.07
C ASN A 60 -0.07 -6.65 8.91
N ARG A 61 -0.76 -6.11 9.93
CA ARG A 61 -2.18 -5.80 9.82
C ARG A 61 -2.48 -4.78 8.72
N LYS A 62 -1.68 -3.71 8.58
CA LYS A 62 -1.90 -2.71 7.52
C LYS A 62 -1.64 -3.29 6.14
N ILE A 63 -0.57 -4.07 5.97
CA ILE A 63 -0.27 -4.77 4.70
C ILE A 63 -1.42 -5.71 4.33
N SER A 64 -1.94 -6.47 5.30
CA SER A 64 -3.09 -7.36 5.10
C SER A 64 -4.38 -6.60 4.73
N LEU A 65 -4.63 -5.46 5.37
CA LEU A 65 -5.78 -4.60 5.08
C LEU A 65 -5.65 -3.87 3.74
N ALA A 66 -4.44 -3.62 3.25
CA ALA A 66 -4.20 -2.97 1.97
C ALA A 66 -4.60 -3.85 0.77
N LYS A 67 -4.71 -5.17 0.96
CA LYS A 67 -5.17 -6.13 -0.07
C LYS A 67 -4.31 -6.12 -1.35
N PHE A 68 -2.99 -5.97 -1.21
CA PHE A 68 -2.08 -6.12 -2.34
C PHE A 68 -2.22 -7.52 -2.98
N PRO A 69 -2.21 -7.64 -4.31
CA PRO A 69 -2.31 -8.94 -5.00
C PRO A 69 -1.06 -9.80 -4.82
N LYS A 70 0.08 -9.16 -4.56
CA LYS A 70 1.35 -9.78 -4.19
C LYS A 70 2.16 -8.85 -3.29
N ILE A 71 3.14 -9.40 -2.59
CA ILE A 71 4.18 -8.62 -1.94
C ILE A 71 5.26 -8.33 -2.97
N ALA A 72 5.68 -7.08 -3.07
CA ALA A 72 6.74 -6.63 -3.97
C ALA A 72 7.51 -5.51 -3.27
N THR A 73 8.84 -5.59 -3.26
CA THR A 73 9.69 -4.60 -2.60
C THR A 73 10.48 -3.78 -3.61
N LEU A 74 11.02 -2.63 -3.18
CA LEU A 74 11.84 -1.80 -4.07
C LEU A 74 13.19 -2.45 -4.34
N GLU A 75 13.66 -3.23 -3.37
CA GLU A 75 14.90 -4.00 -3.41
C GLU A 75 14.85 -5.14 -4.44
N GLU A 76 13.66 -5.69 -4.73
CA GLU A 76 13.43 -6.67 -5.80
C GLU A 76 13.31 -6.06 -7.20
N PHE A 77 13.23 -4.72 -7.32
CA PHE A 77 13.06 -4.07 -8.61
C PHE A 77 14.42 -3.87 -9.31
N ASP A 78 14.59 -4.49 -10.48
CA ASP A 78 15.80 -4.38 -11.28
C ASP A 78 15.80 -3.09 -12.13
N PHE A 79 16.34 -2.00 -11.57
CA PHE A 79 16.49 -0.74 -12.28
C PHE A 79 17.41 -0.84 -13.51
N GLY A 80 18.33 -1.81 -13.55
CA GLY A 80 19.18 -2.07 -14.72
C GLY A 80 18.38 -2.64 -15.89
N PHE A 81 17.38 -3.49 -15.61
CA PHE A 81 16.47 -4.01 -16.64
C PHE A 81 15.46 -2.96 -17.13
N GLN A 82 15.20 -1.93 -16.33
CA GLN A 82 14.29 -0.83 -16.68
C GLN A 82 15.00 0.54 -16.65
N PRO A 83 15.90 0.83 -17.61
CA PRO A 83 16.74 2.03 -17.59
C PRO A 83 15.98 3.33 -17.86
N SER A 84 14.72 3.26 -18.32
CA SER A 84 13.88 4.45 -18.50
C SER A 84 13.46 5.11 -17.19
N ILE A 85 13.65 4.42 -16.06
CA ILE A 85 13.28 4.91 -14.74
C ILE A 85 14.49 5.54 -14.05
N ASN A 86 14.31 6.77 -13.57
CA ASN A 86 15.28 7.43 -12.70
C ASN A 86 15.22 6.80 -11.30
N GLU A 87 16.14 5.87 -11.03
CA GLU A 87 16.25 5.18 -9.74
C GLU A 87 16.39 6.15 -8.54
N PRO A 88 17.32 7.14 -8.55
CA PRO A 88 17.42 8.13 -7.47
C PRO A 88 16.08 8.79 -7.13
N TYR A 89 15.29 9.14 -8.15
CA TYR A 89 13.99 9.79 -7.95
C TYR A 89 12.94 8.84 -7.38
N VAL A 90 12.91 7.57 -7.80
CA VAL A 90 12.04 6.56 -7.18
C VAL A 90 12.42 6.33 -5.72
N ARG A 91 13.72 6.32 -5.40
CA ARG A 91 14.21 6.21 -4.02
C ARG A 91 13.86 7.44 -3.18
N GLU A 92 13.84 8.63 -3.77
CA GLU A 92 13.33 9.83 -3.10
C GLU A 92 11.84 9.68 -2.74
N LEU A 93 11.01 9.22 -3.69
CA LEU A 93 9.59 8.96 -3.44
C LEU A 93 9.36 7.85 -2.40
N ALA A 94 10.29 6.91 -2.26
CA ALA A 94 10.25 5.89 -1.22
C ALA A 94 10.43 6.46 0.21
N ASN A 95 10.90 7.71 0.35
CA ASN A 95 10.85 8.45 1.61
C ASN A 95 9.47 9.02 1.94
N LEU A 96 8.50 8.88 1.03
CA LEU A 96 7.07 9.17 1.22
C LEU A 96 6.70 10.64 1.45
N GLY A 97 7.61 11.59 1.17
CA GLY A 97 7.31 13.03 1.27
C GLY A 97 6.10 13.46 0.41
N PHE A 98 5.85 12.76 -0.69
CA PHE A 98 4.67 12.98 -1.54
C PHE A 98 3.33 12.74 -0.81
N LEU A 99 3.28 11.86 0.19
CA LEU A 99 2.08 11.59 0.99
C LEU A 99 1.72 12.74 1.94
N GLU A 100 2.75 13.44 2.44
CA GLU A 100 2.58 14.62 3.29
C GLU A 100 2.06 15.80 2.45
N LYS A 101 2.63 15.97 1.26
CA LYS A 101 2.26 17.00 0.28
C LYS A 101 0.96 16.72 -0.49
N LYS A 102 0.36 15.54 -0.32
CA LYS A 102 -0.85 15.10 -1.05
C LYS A 102 -0.64 15.05 -2.57
N GLU A 103 0.59 14.76 -2.99
CA GLU A 103 0.95 14.56 -4.39
C GLU A 103 0.55 13.14 -4.83
N ASN A 104 0.16 13.00 -6.09
CA ASN A 104 -0.18 11.73 -6.72
C ASN A 104 1.03 11.15 -7.46
N ILE A 105 1.00 9.86 -7.78
CA ILE A 105 1.97 9.23 -8.67
C ILE A 105 1.22 8.54 -9.80
N ILE A 106 1.58 8.84 -11.04
CA ILE A 106 1.04 8.13 -12.20
C ILE A 106 2.16 7.34 -12.86
N LEU A 107 1.98 6.03 -12.93
CA LEU A 107 2.87 5.11 -13.62
C LEU A 107 2.20 4.71 -14.95
N SER A 108 2.75 5.20 -16.07
CA SER A 108 2.26 4.92 -17.42
C SER A 108 3.27 4.10 -18.21
N GLY A 109 2.80 3.25 -19.13
CA GLY A 109 3.67 2.44 -20.00
C GLY A 109 3.06 1.10 -20.40
N PRO A 110 3.69 0.32 -21.29
CA PRO A 110 3.14 -0.94 -21.79
C PRO A 110 3.05 -2.03 -20.69
N PRO A 111 2.31 -3.12 -20.93
CA PRO A 111 2.18 -4.21 -19.97
C PRO A 111 3.52 -4.86 -19.61
N GLY A 112 3.69 -5.24 -18.35
CA GLY A 112 4.86 -6.01 -17.89
C GLY A 112 6.14 -5.21 -17.61
N VAL A 113 6.13 -3.87 -17.72
CA VAL A 113 7.31 -3.03 -17.47
C VAL A 113 7.58 -2.70 -15.99
N GLY A 114 6.73 -3.16 -15.07
CA GLY A 114 6.94 -3.01 -13.63
C GLY A 114 6.10 -1.93 -12.91
N LYS A 115 5.12 -1.31 -13.57
CA LYS A 115 4.21 -0.29 -12.98
C LYS A 115 3.59 -0.75 -11.65
N THR A 116 2.84 -1.86 -11.69
CA THR A 116 2.18 -2.43 -10.51
C THR A 116 3.18 -2.80 -9.41
N HIS A 117 4.38 -3.28 -9.78
CA HIS A 117 5.44 -3.61 -8.81
C HIS A 117 5.86 -2.38 -8.02
N LEU A 118 6.15 -1.27 -8.71
CA LEU A 118 6.55 -0.02 -8.05
C LEU A 118 5.42 0.56 -7.18
N ALA A 119 4.18 0.53 -7.67
CA ALA A 119 3.03 0.97 -6.88
C ALA A 119 2.89 0.17 -5.57
N ILE A 120 3.02 -1.16 -5.64
CA ILE A 120 3.00 -2.03 -4.46
C ILE A 120 4.19 -1.75 -3.55
N ALA A 121 5.42 -1.64 -4.09
CA ALA A 121 6.62 -1.39 -3.31
C ALA A 121 6.53 -0.10 -2.49
N LEU A 122 6.06 1.00 -3.11
CA LEU A 122 5.79 2.25 -2.41
C LEU A 122 4.66 2.10 -1.38
N GLY A 123 3.60 1.36 -1.71
CA GLY A 123 2.51 1.04 -0.79
C GLY A 123 2.96 0.24 0.44
N ILE A 124 3.89 -0.70 0.28
CA ILE A 124 4.45 -1.47 1.38
C ILE A 124 5.33 -0.58 2.26
N LYS A 125 6.20 0.25 1.67
CA LYS A 125 6.97 1.25 2.44
C LYS A 125 6.04 2.17 3.24
N ALA A 126 4.92 2.60 2.66
CA ALA A 126 3.89 3.39 3.35
C ALA A 126 3.24 2.64 4.52
N CYS A 127 2.95 1.34 4.37
CA CYS A 127 2.43 0.52 5.46
C CYS A 127 3.43 0.36 6.61
N VAL A 128 4.72 0.19 6.30
CA VAL A 128 5.83 0.10 7.27
C VAL A 128 5.96 1.40 8.07
N THR A 129 5.83 2.56 7.42
CA THR A 129 5.79 3.88 8.08
C THR A 129 4.42 4.22 8.69
N LYS A 130 3.55 3.22 8.88
CA LYS A 130 2.25 3.29 9.57
C LYS A 130 1.15 4.05 8.83
N TYR A 131 1.33 4.42 7.56
CA TYR A 131 0.24 4.94 6.74
C TYR A 131 -0.77 3.84 6.40
N ARG A 132 -2.04 4.26 6.29
CA ARG A 132 -3.12 3.39 5.79
C ARG A 132 -3.11 3.41 4.27
N VAL A 133 -3.06 2.22 3.67
CA VAL A 133 -3.03 2.02 2.22
C VAL A 133 -4.17 1.10 1.84
N LEU A 134 -4.75 1.31 0.66
CA LEU A 134 -5.65 0.36 0.00
C LEU A 134 -5.21 0.19 -1.46
N PHE A 135 -5.33 -1.02 -1.97
CA PHE A 135 -5.08 -1.38 -3.36
C PHE A 135 -6.38 -1.89 -3.99
N TYR A 136 -6.71 -1.39 -5.17
CA TYR A 136 -7.79 -1.90 -6.01
C TYR A 136 -7.37 -1.87 -7.48
N SER A 137 -7.87 -2.80 -8.28
CA SER A 137 -7.94 -2.55 -9.73
C SER A 137 -8.94 -1.42 -10.00
N ALA A 138 -8.75 -0.67 -11.09
CA ALA A 138 -9.65 0.40 -11.47
C ALA A 138 -11.09 -0.12 -11.67
N GLN A 139 -11.24 -1.32 -12.24
CA GLN A 139 -12.54 -1.96 -12.45
C GLN A 139 -13.22 -2.33 -11.13
N ASP A 140 -12.52 -3.06 -10.24
CA ASP A 140 -13.07 -3.47 -8.95
C ASP A 140 -13.49 -2.25 -8.12
N LEU A 141 -12.69 -1.18 -8.16
CA LEU A 141 -13.02 0.05 -7.45
C LEU A 141 -14.32 0.68 -7.98
N MET A 142 -14.47 0.78 -9.30
CA MET A 142 -15.67 1.33 -9.92
C MET A 142 -16.89 0.44 -9.67
N ASP A 143 -16.73 -0.88 -9.67
CA ASP A 143 -17.79 -1.84 -9.34
C ASP A 143 -18.23 -1.70 -7.89
N ILE A 144 -17.28 -1.58 -6.95
CA ILE A 144 -17.57 -1.33 -5.54
C ILE A 144 -18.35 -0.02 -5.37
N LEU A 145 -17.95 1.06 -6.04
CA LEU A 145 -18.68 2.34 -5.98
C LEU A 145 -20.09 2.20 -6.56
N TYR A 146 -20.25 1.49 -7.67
CA TYR A 146 -21.54 1.26 -8.31
C TYR A 146 -22.47 0.43 -7.41
N HIS A 147 -21.97 -0.65 -6.79
CA HIS A 147 -22.74 -1.41 -5.81
C HIS A 147 -23.13 -0.57 -4.59
N SER A 148 -22.23 0.26 -4.08
CA SER A 148 -22.55 1.18 -2.98
C SER A 148 -23.60 2.22 -3.36
N LEU A 149 -23.71 2.62 -4.64
CA LEU A 149 -24.80 3.45 -5.14
C LEU A 149 -26.15 2.71 -5.04
N LEU A 150 -26.21 1.46 -5.52
CA LEU A 150 -27.43 0.64 -5.51
C LEU A 150 -27.94 0.37 -4.09
N ASP A 151 -27.02 0.14 -3.15
CA ASP A 151 -27.34 -0.18 -1.75
C ASP A 151 -27.43 1.08 -0.85
N ASN A 152 -27.45 2.28 -1.43
CA ASN A 152 -27.54 3.57 -0.73
C ASN A 152 -26.43 3.85 0.31
N THR A 153 -25.23 3.27 0.12
CA THR A 153 -24.06 3.44 1.00
C THR A 153 -22.90 4.22 0.34
N LEU A 154 -23.13 4.78 -0.86
CA LEU A 154 -22.09 5.45 -1.67
C LEU A 154 -21.33 6.54 -0.89
N THR A 155 -22.05 7.42 -0.19
CA THR A 155 -21.46 8.53 0.55
C THR A 155 -20.48 8.02 1.61
N GLU A 156 -20.89 7.02 2.39
CA GLU A 156 -20.04 6.41 3.42
C GLU A 156 -18.82 5.72 2.79
N LYS A 157 -19.01 5.05 1.65
CA LYS A 157 -17.93 4.38 0.93
C LYS A 157 -16.89 5.39 0.43
N ILE A 158 -17.32 6.46 -0.23
CA ILE A 158 -16.42 7.52 -0.72
C ILE A 158 -15.67 8.15 0.44
N GLU A 159 -16.35 8.49 1.54
CA GLU A 159 -15.72 9.05 2.73
C GLU A 159 -14.67 8.10 3.35
N SER A 160 -14.99 6.80 3.41
CA SER A 160 -14.07 5.79 3.92
C SER A 160 -12.78 5.70 3.09
N LEU A 161 -12.91 5.74 1.75
CA LEU A 161 -11.80 5.70 0.80
C LEU A 161 -11.01 7.02 0.80
N ALA A 162 -11.70 8.16 0.91
CA ALA A 162 -11.10 9.49 0.95
C ALA A 162 -10.17 9.67 2.17
N ARG A 163 -10.50 9.05 3.31
CA ARG A 163 -9.67 9.09 4.53
C ARG A 163 -8.41 8.23 4.47
N ILE A 164 -8.26 7.35 3.47
CA ILE A 164 -7.05 6.51 3.34
C ILE A 164 -5.89 7.39 2.88
N HIS A 165 -4.70 7.22 3.47
CA HIS A 165 -3.56 8.10 3.18
C HIS A 165 -3.06 7.90 1.74
N LEU A 166 -3.03 6.64 1.30
CA LEU A 166 -2.62 6.24 -0.05
C LEU A 166 -3.63 5.27 -0.65
N LEU A 167 -4.26 5.67 -1.76
CA LEU A 167 -5.10 4.79 -2.56
C LEU A 167 -4.34 4.39 -3.82
N ILE A 168 -4.09 3.10 -4.01
CA ILE A 168 -3.48 2.56 -5.22
C ILE A 168 -4.59 2.03 -6.12
N ILE A 169 -4.63 2.54 -7.34
CA ILE A 169 -5.60 2.21 -8.37
C ILE A 169 -4.80 1.63 -9.55
N ASP A 170 -4.88 0.33 -9.73
CA ASP A 170 -4.10 -0.40 -10.74
C ASP A 170 -4.92 -0.60 -12.02
N GLU A 171 -4.23 -0.68 -13.17
CA GLU A 171 -4.82 -1.09 -14.46
C GLU A 171 -5.95 -0.18 -14.98
N LEU A 172 -5.83 1.15 -14.83
CA LEU A 172 -6.73 2.06 -15.52
C LEU A 172 -6.46 2.05 -17.04
N GLY A 173 -7.50 1.83 -17.83
CA GLY A 173 -7.41 1.84 -19.30
C GLY A 173 -7.44 0.45 -19.97
N TYR A 174 -7.87 -0.61 -19.29
CA TYR A 174 -8.04 -1.91 -19.95
C TYR A 174 -9.43 -2.13 -20.57
N MET A 175 -10.48 -1.50 -20.04
CA MET A 175 -11.84 -1.63 -20.57
C MET A 175 -12.58 -0.29 -20.54
N PRO A 176 -13.43 -0.01 -21.55
CA PRO A 176 -14.34 1.12 -21.51
C PRO A 176 -15.27 1.03 -20.30
N VAL A 177 -15.48 2.15 -19.66
CA VAL A 177 -16.31 2.31 -18.47
C VAL A 177 -17.60 3.01 -18.89
N ASN A 178 -18.74 2.59 -18.33
CA ASN A 178 -20.00 3.29 -18.58
C ASN A 178 -20.00 4.68 -17.90
N LYS A 179 -20.82 5.60 -18.40
CA LYS A 179 -20.87 6.99 -17.91
C LYS A 179 -21.16 7.10 -16.40
N GLU A 180 -21.95 6.18 -15.86
CA GLU A 180 -22.30 6.16 -14.44
C GLU A 180 -21.09 5.83 -13.56
N LYS A 181 -20.36 4.75 -13.86
CA LYS A 181 -19.12 4.40 -13.16
C LYS A 181 -18.04 5.47 -13.32
N ALA A 182 -17.95 6.12 -14.49
CA ALA A 182 -17.06 7.26 -14.70
C ALA A 182 -17.39 8.44 -13.77
N ASN A 183 -18.67 8.78 -13.61
CA ASN A 183 -19.12 9.80 -12.67
C ASN A 183 -18.81 9.42 -11.21
N LEU A 184 -19.00 8.16 -10.83
CA LEU A 184 -18.68 7.68 -9.49
C LEU A 184 -17.18 7.75 -9.19
N PHE A 185 -16.35 7.34 -10.16
CA PHE A 185 -14.89 7.47 -10.07
C PHE A 185 -14.49 8.94 -9.93
N PHE A 186 -15.07 9.84 -10.73
CA PHE A 186 -14.85 11.27 -10.62
C PHE A 186 -15.21 11.83 -9.23
N GLN A 187 -16.32 11.39 -8.63
CA GLN A 187 -16.69 11.79 -7.26
C GLN A 187 -15.64 11.37 -6.24
N LEU A 188 -15.12 10.14 -6.34
CA LEU A 188 -14.04 9.67 -5.47
C LEU A 188 -12.75 10.49 -5.66
N ILE A 189 -12.30 10.68 -6.91
CA ILE A 189 -11.10 11.47 -7.22
C ILE A 189 -11.25 12.91 -6.71
N SER A 190 -12.42 13.51 -6.89
CA SER A 190 -12.73 14.86 -6.39
C SER A 190 -12.65 14.95 -4.86
N ARG A 191 -13.05 13.90 -4.14
CA ARG A 191 -12.93 13.87 -2.67
C ARG A 191 -11.51 13.61 -2.20
N LYS A 192 -10.72 12.89 -2.99
CA LYS A 192 -9.30 12.58 -2.72
C LYS A 192 -8.37 13.76 -3.01
N TYR A 193 -8.73 14.59 -3.97
CA TYR A 193 -7.99 15.78 -4.37
C TYR A 193 -7.62 16.64 -3.15
N GLU A 194 -6.32 16.91 -2.97
CA GLU A 194 -5.74 17.66 -1.84
C GLU A 194 -5.99 17.08 -0.42
N THR A 195 -6.62 15.91 -0.29
CA THR A 195 -6.88 15.27 1.03
C THR A 195 -6.08 13.99 1.24
N GLY A 196 -5.70 13.29 0.17
CA GLY A 196 -4.86 12.09 0.21
C GLY A 196 -4.23 11.80 -1.14
N SER A 197 -3.20 10.96 -1.16
CA SER A 197 -2.47 10.63 -2.39
C SER A 197 -3.07 9.44 -3.11
N VAL A 198 -2.95 9.45 -4.42
CA VAL A 198 -3.30 8.34 -5.32
C VAL A 198 -2.04 7.88 -6.04
N ILE A 199 -1.80 6.56 -6.08
CA ILE A 199 -0.92 5.97 -7.10
C ILE A 199 -1.81 5.32 -8.14
N LEU A 200 -1.64 5.71 -9.39
CA LEU A 200 -2.38 5.17 -10.51
C LEU A 200 -1.42 4.43 -11.45
N THR A 201 -1.81 3.25 -11.93
CA THR A 201 -1.13 2.63 -13.07
C THR A 201 -2.04 2.62 -14.29
N THR A 202 -1.45 2.90 -15.46
CA THR A 202 -2.17 2.87 -16.73
C THR A 202 -1.27 2.38 -17.86
N ASN A 203 -1.87 1.77 -18.87
CA ASN A 203 -1.24 1.44 -20.14
C ASN A 203 -1.62 2.41 -21.27
N MET A 204 -2.48 3.38 -20.99
CA MET A 204 -2.93 4.37 -21.96
C MET A 204 -2.29 5.74 -21.71
N PRO A 205 -1.94 6.48 -22.77
CA PRO A 205 -1.59 7.89 -22.66
C PRO A 205 -2.83 8.72 -22.28
N PHE A 206 -2.61 9.90 -21.69
CA PHE A 206 -3.68 10.73 -21.13
C PHE A 206 -4.69 11.24 -22.17
N ASP A 207 -4.23 11.48 -23.39
CA ASP A 207 -5.07 11.91 -24.52
C ASP A 207 -6.06 10.83 -24.99
N GLN A 208 -5.91 9.58 -24.53
CA GLN A 208 -6.81 8.47 -24.85
C GLN A 208 -7.81 8.15 -23.74
N TRP A 209 -7.80 8.89 -22.62
CA TRP A 209 -8.69 8.60 -21.50
C TRP A 209 -10.17 8.84 -21.83
N ASP A 210 -10.48 9.64 -22.84
CA ASP A 210 -11.83 9.81 -23.36
C ASP A 210 -12.43 8.48 -23.84
N GLN A 211 -11.60 7.57 -24.35
CA GLN A 211 -12.01 6.22 -24.77
C GLN A 211 -12.36 5.34 -23.58
N VAL A 212 -11.77 5.61 -22.42
CA VAL A 212 -12.00 4.88 -21.17
C VAL A 212 -13.28 5.35 -20.50
N PHE A 213 -13.46 6.67 -20.33
CA PHE A 213 -14.61 7.21 -19.59
C PHE A 213 -15.81 7.57 -20.46
N GLY A 214 -15.66 7.57 -21.79
CA GLY A 214 -16.74 7.80 -22.76
C GLY A 214 -17.22 9.24 -22.86
N ASP A 215 -16.59 10.18 -22.15
CA ASP A 215 -16.96 11.59 -22.09
C ASP A 215 -15.72 12.45 -21.86
N HIS A 216 -15.39 13.33 -22.82
CA HIS A 216 -14.23 14.21 -22.74
C HIS A 216 -14.29 15.15 -21.53
N ILE A 217 -15.48 15.61 -21.14
CA ILE A 217 -15.64 16.54 -20.02
C ILE A 217 -15.27 15.83 -18.71
N ILE A 218 -15.76 14.61 -18.50
CA ILE A 218 -15.47 13.81 -17.30
C ILE A 218 -13.98 13.43 -17.27
N SER A 219 -13.43 12.98 -18.40
CA SER A 219 -12.03 12.58 -18.53
C SER A 219 -11.09 13.72 -18.20
N SER A 220 -11.33 14.90 -18.79
CA SER A 220 -10.56 16.11 -18.52
C SER A 220 -10.65 16.51 -17.04
N ALA A 221 -11.83 16.45 -16.43
CA ALA A 221 -12.03 16.80 -15.02
C ALA A 221 -11.34 15.82 -14.05
N ILE A 222 -11.29 14.53 -14.39
CA ILE A 222 -10.53 13.51 -13.62
C ILE A 222 -9.03 13.77 -13.76
N LEU A 223 -8.55 13.96 -15.00
CA LEU A 223 -7.13 14.17 -15.28
C LEU A 223 -6.60 15.44 -14.60
N ASP A 224 -7.36 16.54 -14.66
CA ASP A 224 -7.05 17.80 -13.99
C ASP A 224 -6.72 17.61 -12.51
N ARG A 225 -7.59 16.89 -11.78
CA ARG A 225 -7.39 16.60 -10.34
C ARG A 225 -6.25 15.63 -10.07
N LEU A 226 -6.06 14.62 -10.92
CA LEU A 226 -5.00 13.64 -10.72
C LEU A 226 -3.62 14.21 -11.04
N ALA A 227 -3.52 15.03 -12.09
CA ALA A 227 -2.26 15.51 -12.65
C ALA A 227 -1.78 16.87 -12.11
N HIS A 228 -2.62 17.64 -11.41
CA HIS A 228 -2.23 18.95 -10.88
C HIS A 228 -1.02 18.89 -9.93
N HIS A 229 -1.05 18.00 -8.93
CA HIS A 229 0.07 17.72 -8.02
C HIS A 229 0.48 16.27 -8.20
N CYS A 230 1.36 15.99 -9.17
CA CYS A 230 1.68 14.62 -9.54
C CYS A 230 3.12 14.39 -10.01
N HIS A 231 3.65 13.22 -9.66
CA HIS A 231 4.86 12.65 -10.25
C HIS A 231 4.47 11.65 -11.34
N ILE A 232 4.81 11.96 -12.59
CA ILE A 232 4.47 11.12 -13.75
C ILE A 232 5.71 10.33 -14.18
N PHE A 233 5.58 9.01 -14.27
CA PHE A 233 6.60 8.10 -14.77
C PHE A 233 6.10 7.43 -16.05
N ASN A 234 6.76 7.69 -17.16
CA ASN A 234 6.54 6.99 -18.43
C ASN A 234 7.58 5.88 -18.54
N ILE A 235 7.20 4.67 -18.13
CA ILE A 235 8.08 3.50 -18.09
C ILE A 235 8.07 2.84 -19.47
N ASN A 236 9.18 2.98 -20.20
CA ASN A 236 9.38 2.38 -21.51
C ASN A 236 10.46 1.31 -21.43
N GLY A 237 10.17 0.08 -21.86
CA GLY A 237 11.19 -0.97 -21.89
C GLY A 237 10.61 -2.36 -22.09
N ASN A 238 11.46 -3.35 -21.92
CA ASN A 238 11.10 -4.75 -22.09
C ASN A 238 10.17 -5.24 -20.97
N SER A 239 9.31 -6.21 -21.30
CA SER A 239 8.40 -6.82 -20.34
C SER A 239 9.15 -7.86 -19.49
N TYR A 240 9.11 -7.68 -18.16
CA TYR A 240 9.60 -8.67 -17.19
C TYR A 240 8.92 -10.03 -17.38
N ARG A 241 7.61 -10.01 -17.65
CA ARG A 241 6.82 -11.25 -17.87
C ARG A 241 7.30 -12.01 -19.11
N MET A 242 7.81 -11.32 -20.12
CA MET A 242 8.38 -11.95 -21.32
C MET A 242 9.79 -12.48 -21.08
N LYS A 243 10.62 -11.74 -20.33
CA LYS A 243 11.94 -12.19 -19.89
C LYS A 243 11.85 -13.53 -19.13
N GLU A 244 10.98 -13.59 -18.12
CA GLU A 244 10.75 -14.81 -17.33
C GLU A 244 10.29 -15.99 -18.19
N ARG A 245 9.43 -15.75 -19.20
CA ARG A 245 8.99 -16.80 -20.13
C ARG A 245 10.13 -17.31 -21.00
N LEU A 246 10.98 -16.43 -21.52
CA LEU A 246 12.12 -16.82 -22.37
C LEU A 246 13.14 -17.63 -21.56
N GLU A 247 13.45 -17.20 -20.33
CA GLU A 247 14.35 -17.93 -19.42
C GLU A 247 13.81 -19.30 -19.00
N GLN A 248 12.49 -19.49 -18.97
CA GLN A 248 11.87 -20.78 -18.70
C GLN A 248 11.93 -21.74 -19.90
N VAL A 249 11.86 -21.21 -21.12
CA VAL A 249 11.96 -22.01 -22.35
C VAL A 249 13.40 -22.45 -22.63
N GLU A 250 14.40 -21.68 -22.19
CA GLU A 250 15.83 -21.98 -22.36
C GLU A 250 16.41 -22.90 -21.28
N ARG A 251 15.64 -23.27 -20.24
CA ARG A 251 16.08 -24.27 -19.25
C ARG A 251 15.78 -25.69 -19.78
N PRO A 252 16.80 -26.54 -19.99
CA PRO A 252 16.63 -27.89 -20.52
C PRO A 252 15.84 -28.82 -19.58
#